data_AF-W4K6X0-F1
#
_entry.id   AF-W4K6X0-F1
#
_cell.length_a   1.000
_cell.length_b   1.000
_cell.length_c   1.000
_cell.angle_alpha   90.00
_cell.angle_beta   90.00
_cell.angle_gamma   90.00
#
_symmetry.space_group_name_H-M   'P 1'
#
loop_
_entity.id
_entity.type
_entity.pdbx_description
1 polymer ?
#
loop_
_entity_poly.entity_id
_entity_poly.type
_entity_poly.pdbx_seq_one_letter_code
_entity_poly.pdbx_strand_id
1 'polypeptide(L)'
;MPDSPQQLYLRAACCLAYSALLYCGEFTTHEGTHWGFGTETGLTAGSIRLLPDATNLTHATIFLPGSKTDPFCKETTIMVAAAPPGSATCPVVALKALFEAEPRPETAVLFEECPGMPLSHGFFLKSIRAALLYAGYNPLEFAGHSFQHSIASSAAVASYSDYEIQLLGWWRSNAFKLYLEPSAFDPPGLHGLPIMA
;
A
#
# COMPACT_ATOMS: atom_id res chain seq x y z
N MET A 1 15.27 14.14 12.13
CA MET A 1 15.58 14.81 10.85
C MET A 1 14.27 15.06 10.15
N PRO A 2 14.06 16.17 9.43
CA PRO A 2 12.93 16.22 8.50
C PRO A 2 13.09 15.03 7.55
N ASP A 3 12.00 14.29 7.34
CA ASP A 3 11.98 13.19 6.39
C ASP A 3 12.45 13.74 5.03
N SER A 4 13.40 13.08 4.38
CA SER A 4 13.74 13.49 3.02
C SER A 4 12.48 13.38 2.14
N PRO A 5 12.32 14.18 1.07
CA PRO A 5 11.13 14.11 0.22
C PRO A 5 10.80 12.67 -0.22
N GLN A 6 11.83 11.88 -0.50
CA GLN A 6 11.74 10.46 -0.81
C GLN A 6 11.15 9.61 0.34
N GLN A 7 11.51 9.89 1.60
CA GLN A 7 10.95 9.19 2.76
C GLN A 7 9.46 9.48 2.93
N LEU A 8 9.01 10.72 2.64
CA LEU A 8 7.59 11.06 2.66
C LEU A 8 6.81 10.27 1.60
N TYR A 9 7.32 10.19 0.36
CA TYR A 9 6.71 9.39 -0.70
C TYR A 9 6.64 7.90 -0.33
N LEU A 10 7.75 7.32 0.13
CA LEU A 10 7.80 5.91 0.51
C LEU A 10 6.86 5.62 1.68
N ARG A 11 6.83 6.49 2.70
CA ARG A 11 5.93 6.34 3.86
C ARG A 11 4.47 6.41 3.43
N ALA A 12 4.10 7.42 2.65
CA ALA A 12 2.74 7.56 2.14
C ALA A 12 2.33 6.38 1.25
N ALA A 13 3.21 5.93 0.36
CA ALA A 13 2.98 4.75 -0.48
C ALA A 13 2.75 3.49 0.36
N CYS A 14 3.60 3.22 1.36
CA CYS A 14 3.45 2.06 2.23
C CYS A 14 2.16 2.10 3.04
N CYS A 15 1.87 3.23 3.70
CA CYS A 15 0.69 3.37 4.54
C CYS A 15 -0.59 3.25 3.70
N LEU A 16 -0.61 3.90 2.54
CA LEU A 16 -1.75 3.85 1.63
C LEU A 16 -1.95 2.44 1.07
N ALA A 17 -0.90 1.84 0.51
CA ALA A 17 -0.98 0.51 -0.10
C ALA A 17 -1.43 -0.54 0.90
N TYR A 18 -0.91 -0.50 2.14
CA TYR A 18 -1.34 -1.41 3.19
C TYR A 18 -2.81 -1.18 3.59
N SER A 19 -3.22 0.07 3.79
CA SER A 19 -4.57 0.39 4.28
C SER A 19 -5.66 0.22 3.23
N ALA A 20 -5.32 0.41 1.96
CA ALA A 20 -6.21 0.24 0.81
C ALA A 20 -6.07 -1.12 0.13
N LEU A 21 -5.19 -2.00 0.66
CA LEU A 21 -4.92 -3.34 0.12
C LEU A 21 -4.48 -3.32 -1.36
N LEU A 22 -3.75 -2.27 -1.76
CA LEU A 22 -3.34 -2.07 -3.15
C LEU A 22 -2.26 -3.07 -3.57
N TYR A 23 -2.31 -3.50 -4.82
CA TYR A 23 -1.18 -4.17 -5.44
C TYR A 23 -0.09 -3.17 -5.80
N CYS A 24 1.17 -3.63 -5.75
CA CYS A 24 2.30 -2.78 -6.15
C CYS A 24 2.13 -2.24 -7.58
N GLY A 25 1.52 -3.01 -8.49
CA GLY A 25 1.25 -2.56 -9.86
C GLY A 25 0.24 -1.41 -10.01
N GLU A 26 -0.47 -1.03 -8.95
CA GLU A 26 -1.47 0.05 -8.97
C GLU A 26 -0.92 1.41 -8.57
N PHE A 27 0.14 1.41 -7.76
CA PHE A 27 0.77 2.63 -7.28
C PHE A 27 2.25 2.76 -7.69
N THR A 28 2.80 1.75 -8.40
CA THR A 28 4.17 1.79 -8.93
C THR A 28 4.20 1.55 -10.45
N THR A 29 5.27 2.01 -11.09
CA THR A 29 5.51 1.82 -12.53
C THR A 29 6.67 0.87 -12.79
N HIS A 30 6.91 0.55 -14.07
CA HIS A 30 8.16 -0.09 -14.48
C HIS A 30 9.34 0.89 -14.33
N GLU A 31 10.55 0.36 -14.15
CA GLU A 31 11.78 1.15 -14.04
C GLU A 31 11.99 2.00 -15.29
N GLY A 32 12.43 3.25 -15.10
CA GLY A 32 12.68 4.19 -16.20
C GLY A 32 11.42 4.76 -16.86
N THR A 33 10.23 4.54 -16.29
CA THR A 33 9.00 5.19 -16.78
C THR A 33 9.05 6.68 -16.46
N HIS A 34 8.84 7.55 -17.45
CA HIS A 34 8.74 8.99 -17.26
C HIS A 34 7.27 9.44 -17.23
N TRP A 35 6.92 10.32 -16.30
CA TRP A 35 5.57 10.89 -16.23
C TRP A 35 5.29 11.78 -17.45
N GLY A 36 4.13 11.62 -18.10
CA GLY A 36 3.70 12.45 -19.24
C GLY A 36 3.75 11.79 -20.62
N PHE A 37 4.35 10.60 -20.78
CA PHE A 37 4.25 9.79 -22.01
C PHE A 37 3.44 8.52 -21.74
N GLY A 38 2.17 8.48 -22.19
CA GLY A 38 1.35 7.26 -22.18
C GLY A 38 0.93 6.75 -20.79
N THR A 39 0.93 7.60 -19.77
CA THR A 39 0.62 7.23 -18.37
C THR A 39 -0.88 7.28 -18.04
N GLU A 40 -1.73 6.73 -18.90
CA GLU A 40 -3.20 6.80 -18.76
C GLU A 40 -3.75 6.02 -17.54
N THR A 41 -2.90 5.29 -16.80
CA THR A 41 -3.30 4.37 -15.72
C THR A 41 -2.61 4.63 -14.37
N GLY A 42 -1.79 5.68 -14.25
CA GLY A 42 -1.06 5.97 -13.01
C GLY A 42 -1.88 6.76 -11.99
N LEU A 43 -1.73 6.45 -10.69
CA LEU A 43 -2.30 7.25 -9.60
C LEU A 43 -1.71 8.66 -9.61
N THR A 44 -2.59 9.66 -9.57
CA THR A 44 -2.21 11.08 -9.49
C THR A 44 -2.54 11.66 -8.12
N ALA A 45 -2.03 12.86 -7.83
CA ALA A 45 -2.46 13.61 -6.66
C ALA A 45 -3.98 13.87 -6.67
N GLY A 46 -4.57 14.07 -7.85
CA GLY A 46 -6.01 14.23 -8.04
C GLY A 46 -6.83 12.98 -7.74
N SER A 47 -6.22 11.80 -7.77
CA SER A 47 -6.87 10.54 -7.34
C SER A 47 -7.17 10.50 -5.84
N ILE A 48 -6.58 11.39 -5.04
CA ILE A 48 -6.74 11.40 -3.58
C ILE A 48 -7.66 12.54 -3.15
N ARG A 49 -8.64 12.21 -2.29
CA ARG A 49 -9.40 13.20 -1.53
C ARG A 49 -9.29 12.89 -0.06
N LEU A 50 -8.87 13.88 0.73
CA LEU A 50 -8.80 13.81 2.18
C LEU A 50 -10.12 14.35 2.75
N LEU A 51 -10.77 13.58 3.63
CA LEU A 51 -12.14 13.82 4.10
C LEU A 51 -12.23 13.87 5.63
N PRO A 52 -13.27 14.55 6.19
CA PRO A 52 -14.18 15.49 5.51
C PRO A 52 -13.54 16.79 5.05
N ASP A 53 -12.54 17.29 5.78
CA ASP A 53 -11.84 18.55 5.49
C ASP A 53 -10.40 18.52 6.04
N ALA A 54 -9.55 19.46 5.60
CA ALA A 54 -8.12 19.48 5.95
C ALA A 54 -7.81 19.60 7.46
N THR A 55 -8.79 19.98 8.28
CA THR A 55 -8.62 20.21 9.72
C THR A 55 -9.04 19.01 10.57
N ASN A 56 -10.05 18.25 10.14
CA ASN A 56 -10.54 17.07 10.85
C ASN A 56 -10.52 15.83 9.96
N LEU A 57 -9.32 15.39 9.56
CA LEU A 57 -9.19 14.26 8.65
C LEU A 57 -9.47 12.92 9.34
N THR A 58 -10.49 12.24 8.85
CA THR A 58 -10.91 10.92 9.34
C THR A 58 -10.78 9.84 8.27
N HIS A 59 -10.82 10.21 6.98
CA HIS A 59 -10.78 9.26 5.87
C HIS A 59 -9.99 9.84 4.69
N ALA A 60 -9.56 8.97 3.79
CA ALA A 60 -9.14 9.34 2.45
C ALA A 60 -9.87 8.46 1.42
N THR A 61 -10.21 9.01 0.27
CA THR A 61 -10.68 8.23 -0.88
C THR A 61 -9.61 8.21 -1.96
N ILE A 62 -9.46 7.05 -2.58
CA ILE A 62 -8.51 6.78 -3.67
C ILE A 62 -9.33 6.38 -4.88
N PHE A 63 -9.28 7.19 -5.93
CA PHE A 63 -9.87 6.88 -7.22
C PHE A 63 -8.85 6.15 -8.08
N LEU A 64 -9.11 4.87 -8.35
CA LEU A 64 -8.34 4.03 -9.25
C LEU A 64 -8.99 4.07 -10.64
N PRO A 65 -8.33 4.65 -11.66
CA PRO A 65 -8.90 4.79 -13.01
C PRO A 65 -9.03 3.45 -13.77
N GLY A 66 -8.58 2.34 -13.18
CA GLY A 66 -8.70 0.99 -13.74
C GLY A 66 -7.43 0.19 -13.49
N SER A 67 -7.59 -1.04 -12.99
CA SER A 67 -6.46 -1.95 -12.76
C SER A 67 -6.14 -2.74 -14.03
N LYS A 68 -4.85 -2.95 -14.32
CA LYS A 68 -4.39 -3.81 -15.44
C LYS A 68 -4.93 -5.25 -15.38
N THR A 69 -5.40 -5.71 -14.23
CA THR A 69 -5.99 -7.04 -14.04
C THR A 69 -7.50 -7.08 -14.24
N ASP A 70 -8.15 -5.94 -14.46
CA ASP A 70 -9.53 -5.88 -14.89
C ASP A 70 -9.64 -5.66 -16.40
N PRO A 71 -10.01 -6.68 -17.21
CA PRO A 71 -10.20 -6.53 -18.65
C PRO A 71 -11.32 -5.53 -19.02
N PHE A 72 -12.10 -5.05 -18.05
CA PHE A 72 -13.13 -4.03 -18.25
C PHE A 72 -12.73 -2.64 -17.73
N CYS A 73 -11.53 -2.47 -17.15
CA CYS A 73 -11.04 -1.23 -16.56
C CYS A 73 -12.11 -0.50 -15.73
N LYS A 74 -12.82 -1.21 -14.83
CA LYS A 74 -13.79 -0.55 -13.97
C LYS A 74 -13.06 0.34 -12.99
N GLU A 75 -13.29 1.63 -13.15
CA GLU A 75 -12.90 2.64 -12.17
C GLU A 75 -13.47 2.23 -10.81
N THR A 76 -12.63 2.25 -9.77
CA THR A 76 -13.06 1.93 -8.41
C THR A 76 -12.61 3.02 -7.44
N THR A 77 -13.43 3.28 -6.44
CA THR A 77 -13.09 4.19 -5.35
C THR A 77 -12.93 3.41 -4.07
N ILE A 78 -11.72 3.46 -3.49
CA ILE A 78 -11.42 2.84 -2.21
C ILE A 78 -11.46 3.91 -1.14
N MET A 79 -12.17 3.66 -0.04
CA MET A 79 -12.17 4.51 1.14
C MET A 79 -11.29 3.88 2.21
N VAL A 80 -10.33 4.65 2.72
CA VAL A 80 -9.47 4.25 3.85
C VAL A 80 -9.74 5.14 5.05
N ALA A 81 -9.89 4.54 6.22
CA ALA A 81 -10.03 5.26 7.47
C ALA A 81 -8.65 5.67 8.02
N ALA A 82 -8.63 6.75 8.80
CA ALA A 82 -7.48 7.10 9.61
C ALA A 82 -7.26 6.00 10.67
N ALA A 83 -5.99 5.61 10.85
CA ALA A 83 -5.61 4.76 11.97
C ALA A 83 -5.71 5.53 13.30
N PRO A 84 -5.71 4.84 14.46
CA PRO A 84 -5.76 5.51 15.76
C PRO A 84 -4.71 6.60 15.92
N PRO A 85 -5.00 7.66 16.71
CA PRO A 85 -4.07 8.77 16.93
C PRO A 85 -2.68 8.28 17.37
N GLY A 86 -1.64 8.86 16.77
CA GLY A 86 -0.25 8.47 17.04
C GLY A 86 0.26 7.25 16.25
N SER A 87 -0.60 6.60 15.46
CA SER A 87 -0.15 5.47 14.61
C SER A 87 0.81 5.92 13.52
N ALA A 88 1.99 5.29 13.48
CA ALA A 88 3.01 5.51 12.46
C ALA A 88 2.59 5.03 11.06
N THR A 89 1.57 4.16 10.97
CA THR A 89 1.08 3.56 9.72
C THR A 89 -0.21 4.21 9.21
N CYS A 90 -0.64 5.32 9.80
CA CYS A 90 -1.87 6.00 9.40
C CYS A 90 -1.76 6.56 7.96
N PRO A 91 -2.59 6.08 7.01
CA PRO A 91 -2.54 6.52 5.62
C PRO A 91 -2.92 8.00 5.46
N VAL A 92 -3.91 8.45 6.22
CA VAL A 92 -4.42 9.82 6.19
C VAL A 92 -3.36 10.81 6.67
N VAL A 93 -2.67 10.50 7.77
CA VAL A 93 -1.58 11.35 8.28
C VAL A 93 -0.39 11.35 7.33
N ALA A 94 -0.05 10.21 6.72
CA ALA A 94 1.04 10.13 5.76
C ALA A 94 0.76 10.93 4.48
N LEU A 95 -0.45 10.83 3.92
CA LEU A 95 -0.87 11.61 2.77
C LEU A 95 -0.93 13.11 3.07
N LYS A 96 -1.46 13.50 4.23
CA LYS A 96 -1.47 14.90 4.67
C LYS A 96 -0.05 15.46 4.75
N ALA A 97 0.85 14.76 5.42
CA ALA A 97 2.25 15.18 5.55
C ALA A 97 2.94 15.31 4.17
N LEU A 98 2.66 14.39 3.25
CA LEU A 98 3.17 14.46 1.88
C LEU A 98 2.66 15.72 1.16
N PHE A 99 1.36 15.98 1.15
CA PHE A 99 0.79 17.13 0.44
C PHE A 99 1.12 18.48 1.07
N GLU A 100 1.32 18.54 2.39
CA GLU A 100 1.78 19.76 3.07
C GLU A 100 3.26 20.07 2.75
N ALA A 101 4.10 19.04 2.65
CA ALA A 101 5.52 19.21 2.33
C ALA A 101 5.76 19.48 0.84
N GLU A 102 4.98 18.84 -0.04
CA GLU A 102 5.14 18.90 -1.51
C GLU A 102 3.80 19.23 -2.20
N PRO A 103 3.30 20.48 -2.11
CA PRO A 103 2.09 20.89 -2.82
C PRO A 103 2.26 20.71 -4.33
N ARG A 104 1.37 19.95 -4.97
CA ARG A 104 1.48 19.60 -6.39
C ARG A 104 0.15 19.68 -7.14
N PRO A 105 0.19 19.90 -8.47
CA PRO A 105 -1.01 19.88 -9.31
C PRO A 105 -1.71 18.52 -9.24
N GLU A 106 -3.03 18.50 -9.43
CA GLU A 106 -3.82 17.26 -9.44
C GLU A 106 -3.38 16.26 -10.51
N THR A 107 -2.73 16.74 -11.58
CA THR A 107 -2.20 15.93 -12.68
C THR A 107 -0.80 15.37 -12.41
N ALA A 108 -0.15 15.73 -11.30
CA ALA A 108 1.13 15.17 -10.93
C ALA A 108 0.97 13.72 -10.44
N VAL A 109 1.98 12.88 -10.67
CA VAL A 109 2.00 11.52 -10.14
C VAL A 109 1.89 11.53 -8.61
N LEU A 110 1.23 10.53 -8.03
CA LEU A 110 1.03 10.50 -6.58
C LEU A 110 2.34 10.23 -5.81
N PHE A 111 3.15 9.28 -6.29
CA PHE A 111 4.40 8.90 -5.67
C PHE A 111 5.58 9.02 -6.63
N GLU A 112 6.66 9.63 -6.15
CA GLU A 112 7.90 9.82 -6.92
C GLU A 112 9.08 9.13 -6.25
N GLU A 113 9.95 8.53 -7.06
CA GLU A 113 11.27 8.08 -6.58
C GLU A 113 12.31 9.19 -6.67
N CYS A 114 12.20 10.05 -7.69
CA CYS A 114 12.98 11.27 -7.91
C CYS A 114 12.05 12.33 -8.53
N PRO A 115 12.39 13.64 -8.48
CA PRO A 115 11.54 14.69 -9.04
C PRO A 115 11.08 14.41 -10.48
N GLY A 116 9.76 14.28 -10.67
CA GLY A 116 9.13 14.01 -11.97
C GLY A 116 9.24 12.55 -12.47
N MET A 117 9.84 11.66 -11.68
CA MET A 117 9.95 10.24 -11.96
C MET A 117 9.00 9.45 -11.05
N PRO A 118 7.96 8.81 -11.62
CA PRO A 118 7.06 7.93 -10.89
C PRO A 118 7.82 6.87 -10.08
N LEU A 119 7.29 6.53 -8.91
CA LEU A 119 7.82 5.47 -8.08
C LEU A 119 7.84 4.13 -8.83
N SER A 120 9.03 3.59 -9.10
CA SER A 120 9.13 2.29 -9.75
C SER A 120 8.97 1.12 -8.77
N HIS A 121 8.48 0.00 -9.28
CA HIS A 121 8.32 -1.24 -8.49
C HIS A 121 9.66 -1.71 -7.88
N GLY A 122 10.73 -1.67 -8.66
CA GLY A 122 12.07 -2.10 -8.21
C GLY A 122 12.62 -1.21 -7.12
N PHE A 123 12.48 0.12 -7.27
CA PHE A 123 12.90 1.07 -6.25
C PHE A 123 12.11 0.95 -4.96
N PHE A 124 10.80 0.79 -5.06
CA PHE A 124 9.94 0.57 -3.90
C PHE A 124 10.36 -0.67 -3.12
N LEU A 125 10.50 -1.82 -3.80
CA LEU A 125 10.93 -3.07 -3.14
C LEU A 125 12.34 -2.96 -2.56
N LYS A 126 13.27 -2.33 -3.26
CA LYS A 126 14.63 -2.08 -2.75
C LYS A 126 14.59 -1.25 -1.46
N SER A 127 13.73 -0.24 -1.41
CA SER A 127 13.60 0.64 -0.25
C SER A 127 12.99 -0.09 0.95
N ILE A 128 11.96 -0.90 0.73
CA ILE A 128 11.35 -1.74 1.78
C ILE A 128 12.38 -2.75 2.32
N ARG A 129 13.11 -3.44 1.44
CA ARG A 129 14.14 -4.39 1.84
C ARG A 129 15.27 -3.74 2.64
N ALA A 130 15.69 -2.53 2.25
CA ALA A 130 16.67 -1.78 3.02
C ALA A 130 16.16 -1.40 4.41
N ALA A 131 14.89 -0.96 4.53
CA ALA A 131 14.27 -0.64 5.81
C ALA A 131 14.14 -1.88 6.72
N LEU A 132 13.74 -3.03 6.16
CA LEU A 132 13.65 -4.30 6.88
C LEU A 132 15.01 -4.78 7.37
N LEU A 133 16.03 -4.72 6.51
CA LEU A 133 17.40 -5.07 6.88
C LEU A 133 17.91 -4.17 8.01
N TYR A 134 17.64 -2.87 7.94
CA TYR A 134 17.99 -1.93 9.00
C TYR A 134 17.28 -2.26 10.33
N ALA A 135 16.03 -2.72 10.26
CA ALA A 135 15.27 -3.19 11.41
C ALA A 135 15.64 -4.61 11.90
N GLY A 136 16.62 -5.27 11.26
CA GLY A 136 17.11 -6.59 11.66
C GLY A 136 16.32 -7.78 11.10
N TYR A 137 15.42 -7.55 10.14
CA TYR A 137 14.67 -8.61 9.46
C TYR A 137 15.39 -9.11 8.20
N ASN A 138 15.13 -10.34 7.79
CA ASN A 138 15.65 -10.93 6.56
C ASN A 138 14.89 -10.38 5.33
N PRO A 139 15.49 -9.54 4.48
CA PRO A 139 14.79 -8.93 3.35
C PRO A 139 14.43 -9.91 2.23
N LEU A 140 15.04 -11.11 2.21
CA LEU A 140 14.76 -12.14 1.20
C LEU A 140 13.40 -12.81 1.39
N GLU A 141 12.83 -12.71 2.59
CA GLU A 141 11.47 -13.20 2.90
C GLU A 141 10.39 -12.24 2.38
N PHE A 142 10.77 -11.07 1.87
CA PHE A 142 9.86 -10.04 1.39
C PHE A 142 9.95 -9.90 -0.14
N ALA A 143 8.95 -10.45 -0.82
CA ALA A 143 8.70 -10.30 -2.25
C ALA A 143 7.51 -9.36 -2.49
N GLY A 144 7.26 -8.93 -3.73
CA GLY A 144 6.10 -8.09 -4.06
C GLY A 144 4.75 -8.69 -3.62
N HIS A 145 4.66 -10.02 -3.56
CA HIS A 145 3.50 -10.76 -3.04
C HIS A 145 3.39 -10.78 -1.51
N SER A 146 4.38 -10.27 -0.76
CA SER A 146 4.32 -10.24 0.71
C SER A 146 3.23 -9.31 1.23
N PHE A 147 2.86 -8.27 0.48
CA PHE A 147 1.67 -7.47 0.79
C PHE A 147 0.39 -8.29 0.66
N GLN A 148 0.26 -9.09 -0.41
CA GLN A 148 -0.88 -10.01 -0.60
C GLN A 148 -0.96 -11.08 0.49
N HIS A 149 0.18 -11.65 0.88
CA HIS A 149 0.24 -12.58 2.01
C HIS A 149 -0.20 -11.89 3.31
N SER A 150 0.27 -10.67 3.57
CA SER A 150 -0.13 -9.90 4.75
C SER A 150 -1.63 -9.58 4.76
N ILE A 151 -2.23 -9.29 3.60
CA ILE A 151 -3.68 -9.08 3.46
C ILE A 151 -4.44 -10.35 3.82
N ALA A 152 -4.08 -11.48 3.23
CA ALA A 152 -4.72 -12.77 3.51
C ALA A 152 -4.61 -13.12 5.00
N SER A 153 -3.40 -13.08 5.55
CA SER A 153 -3.12 -13.45 6.94
C SER A 153 -3.83 -12.51 7.93
N SER A 154 -3.82 -11.19 7.69
CA SER A 154 -4.49 -10.23 8.57
C SER A 154 -6.01 -10.41 8.55
N ALA A 155 -6.60 -10.64 7.38
CA ALA A 155 -8.03 -10.89 7.25
C ALA A 155 -8.44 -12.22 7.88
N ALA A 156 -7.61 -13.27 7.76
CA ALA A 156 -7.82 -14.54 8.45
C ALA A 156 -7.77 -14.38 9.97
N VAL A 157 -6.79 -13.63 10.50
CA VAL A 157 -6.70 -13.33 11.95
C VAL A 157 -7.91 -12.53 12.43
N ALA A 158 -8.41 -11.60 11.63
CA ALA A 158 -9.63 -10.86 11.90
C ALA A 158 -10.92 -11.67 11.67
N SER A 159 -10.81 -12.99 11.42
CA SER A 159 -11.94 -13.91 11.27
C SER A 159 -12.87 -13.59 10.09
N TYR A 160 -12.37 -12.94 9.04
CA TYR A 160 -13.10 -12.79 7.79
C TYR A 160 -13.29 -14.16 7.11
N SER A 161 -14.43 -14.36 6.46
CA SER A 161 -14.72 -15.55 5.68
C SER A 161 -13.83 -15.64 4.42
N ASP A 162 -13.65 -16.85 3.89
CA ASP A 162 -12.92 -17.08 2.62
C ASP A 162 -13.41 -16.15 1.49
N TYR A 163 -14.71 -15.92 1.41
CA TYR A 163 -15.32 -15.04 0.42
C TYR A 163 -14.92 -13.56 0.62
N GLU A 164 -14.91 -13.10 1.87
CA GLU A 164 -14.48 -11.73 2.21
C GLU A 164 -12.98 -11.56 1.99
N ILE A 165 -12.15 -12.55 2.32
CA ILE A 165 -10.71 -12.52 2.05
C ILE A 165 -10.46 -12.42 0.54
N GLN A 166 -11.18 -13.21 -0.28
CA GLN A 166 -11.14 -13.10 -1.73
C GLN A 166 -11.51 -11.70 -2.22
N LEU A 167 -12.58 -11.13 -1.67
CA LEU A 167 -13.02 -9.79 -2.03
C LEU A 167 -12.02 -8.72 -1.60
N LEU A 168 -11.36 -8.87 -0.45
CA LEU A 168 -10.41 -7.90 0.09
C LEU A 168 -9.09 -7.88 -0.68
N GLY A 169 -8.54 -9.05 -1.02
CA GLY A 169 -7.30 -9.14 -1.80
C GLY A 169 -7.53 -9.33 -3.29
N TRP A 170 -8.75 -9.07 -3.78
CA TRP A 170 -9.20 -9.19 -5.17
C TRP A 170 -8.82 -10.51 -5.87
N TRP A 171 -8.82 -11.61 -5.12
CA TRP A 171 -8.59 -12.93 -5.68
C TRP A 171 -9.85 -13.45 -6.37
N ARG A 172 -9.70 -13.82 -7.64
CA ARG A 172 -10.77 -14.48 -8.42
C ARG A 172 -10.86 -15.99 -8.17
N SER A 173 -9.94 -16.55 -7.39
CA SER A 173 -9.86 -17.98 -7.10
C SER A 173 -9.37 -18.23 -5.67
N ASN A 174 -9.37 -19.49 -5.24
CA ASN A 174 -8.86 -19.91 -3.93
C ASN A 174 -7.32 -19.85 -3.80
N ALA A 175 -6.61 -19.18 -4.72
CA ALA A 175 -5.16 -19.05 -4.68
C ALA A 175 -4.64 -18.40 -3.37
N PHE A 176 -5.44 -17.54 -2.74
CA PHE A 176 -5.12 -16.93 -1.45
C PHE A 176 -4.90 -17.95 -0.32
N LYS A 177 -5.49 -19.15 -0.44
CA LYS A 177 -5.34 -20.21 0.57
C LYS A 177 -3.89 -20.68 0.68
N LEU A 178 -3.11 -20.58 -0.41
CA LEU A 178 -1.67 -20.86 -0.38
C LEU A 178 -0.90 -19.92 0.57
N TYR A 179 -1.45 -18.73 0.87
CA TYR A 179 -0.89 -17.81 1.84
C TYR A 179 -1.34 -18.10 3.28
N LEU A 180 -2.43 -18.84 3.47
CA LEU A 180 -2.97 -19.21 4.78
C LEU A 180 -2.54 -20.61 5.23
N GLU A 181 -2.12 -21.44 4.28
CA GLU A 181 -1.53 -22.74 4.59
C GLU A 181 -0.22 -22.53 5.35
N PRO A 182 -0.01 -23.20 6.49
CA PRO A 182 1.25 -23.16 7.22
C PRO A 182 2.32 -23.88 6.39
N SER A 183 2.94 -23.17 5.44
CA SER A 183 4.07 -23.68 4.69
C SER A 183 5.34 -23.49 5.54
N ALA A 184 5.71 -24.49 6.34
CA ALA A 184 7.06 -24.78 6.87
C ALA A 184 7.97 -23.59 7.25
N PHE A 185 7.41 -22.49 7.75
CA PHE A 185 8.14 -21.30 8.19
C PHE A 185 7.61 -20.85 9.55
N ASP A 186 7.47 -21.82 10.46
CA ASP A 186 7.39 -21.55 11.89
C ASP A 186 8.81 -21.35 12.41
N PRO A 187 9.24 -20.12 12.76
CA PRO A 187 10.37 -19.98 13.67
C PRO A 187 9.96 -20.57 15.02
N PRO A 188 10.78 -21.45 15.63
CA PRO A 188 10.44 -22.06 16.91
C PRO A 188 10.36 -20.97 17.99
N GLY A 189 9.16 -20.63 18.47
CA GLY A 189 9.04 -19.73 19.62
C GLY A 189 7.69 -19.07 19.92
N LEU A 190 6.66 -19.16 19.07
CA LEU A 190 5.39 -18.43 19.28
C LEU A 190 4.18 -19.31 19.64
N HIS A 191 4.41 -20.49 20.20
CA HIS A 191 3.38 -21.18 20.98
C HIS A 191 3.46 -20.74 22.44
N GLY A 192 2.58 -19.82 22.87
CA GLY A 192 2.53 -19.52 24.29
C GLY A 192 1.69 -18.36 24.80
N LEU A 193 0.84 -17.70 24.01
CA LEU A 193 -0.10 -16.72 24.58
C LEU A 193 -1.55 -17.12 24.32
N PRO A 194 -2.34 -17.37 25.39
CA PRO A 194 -3.72 -17.81 25.25
C PRO A 194 -4.56 -16.67 24.67
N ILE A 195 -5.42 -17.07 23.74
CA ILE A 195 -6.57 -16.29 23.29
C ILE A 195 -7.46 -16.11 24.52
N MET A 196 -7.48 -14.90 25.09
CA MET A 196 -8.54 -14.51 26.01
C MET A 196 -9.57 -13.71 25.23
N ALA A 197 -10.79 -14.24 25.30
CA ALA A 197 -12.04 -13.65 24.86
C ALA A 197 -12.37 -12.33 25.58
#